data_AF-A0A060WR68-F1
#
_entry.id   AF-A0A060WR68-F1
#
_cell.length_a   1.000
_cell.length_b   1.000
_cell.length_c   1.000
_cell.angle_alpha   90.00
_cell.angle_beta   90.00
_cell.angle_gamma   90.00
#
_symmetry.space_group_name_H-M   'P 1'
#
loop_
_entity.id
_entity.type
_entity.pdbx_description
1 polymer ?
#
loop_
_entity_poly.entity_id
_entity_poly.type
_entity_poly.pdbx_seq_one_letter_code
_entity_poly.pdbx_strand_id
1 'polypeptide(L)'
;MPANQAFVTLATTDSYCMGALVVGQCLRRHRTTRQTVVMVSTNVSSQARAALGHVFDQVLVVDVLDSGDQAHLSWLGRPELGVTFTKLHCWTLTQYSKCVFLDADTLVLCNVDELFEREELSAAPDPGWPDCFNSGVFVFRPSLITHGRLLEHARQHGSFDGQSEP
;
A
#
# COMPACT_ATOMS: atom_id res chain seq x y z
N MET A 1 -13.36 -11.41 19.17
CA MET A 1 -13.01 -11.76 17.78
C MET A 1 -11.53 -11.43 17.62
N PRO A 2 -10.68 -12.27 17.02
CA PRO A 2 -9.32 -11.85 16.69
C PRO A 2 -9.40 -10.58 15.83
N ALA A 3 -8.56 -9.59 16.11
CA ALA A 3 -8.52 -8.35 15.34
C ALA A 3 -8.15 -8.69 13.89
N ASN A 4 -9.01 -8.32 12.93
CA ASN A 4 -8.73 -8.56 11.51
C ASN A 4 -7.60 -7.60 11.10
N GLN A 5 -6.40 -8.13 10.85
CA GLN A 5 -5.16 -7.39 10.62
C GLN A 5 -4.42 -7.96 9.42
N ALA A 6 -3.79 -7.11 8.63
CA ALA A 6 -3.11 -7.53 7.40
C ALA A 6 -1.80 -6.78 7.13
N PHE A 7 -0.85 -7.48 6.51
CA PHE A 7 0.19 -6.85 5.71
C PHE A 7 -0.37 -6.52 4.34
N VAL A 8 -0.09 -5.32 3.84
CA VAL A 8 -0.55 -4.81 2.56
C VAL A 8 0.66 -4.41 1.72
N THR A 9 0.68 -4.82 0.45
CA THR A 9 1.65 -4.33 -0.54
C THR A 9 0.93 -3.90 -1.82
N LEU A 10 1.63 -3.19 -2.71
CA LEU A 10 1.08 -2.69 -3.97
C LEU A 10 1.99 -3.10 -5.14
N ALA A 11 1.40 -3.60 -6.21
CA ALA A 11 2.07 -3.80 -7.50
C ALA A 11 1.27 -3.16 -8.64
N THR A 12 1.83 -2.14 -9.29
CA THR A 12 1.17 -1.41 -10.39
C THR A 12 1.55 -1.93 -11.77
N THR A 13 2.58 -2.79 -11.87
CA THR A 13 3.05 -3.43 -13.10
C THR A 13 3.48 -4.87 -12.82
N ASP A 14 3.59 -5.70 -13.87
CA ASP A 14 4.07 -7.08 -13.76
C ASP A 14 5.50 -7.17 -13.18
N SER A 15 6.36 -6.17 -13.41
CA SER A 15 7.70 -6.14 -12.80
C SER A 15 7.63 -5.95 -11.28
N TYR A 16 6.74 -5.08 -10.80
CA TYR A 16 6.51 -4.90 -9.36
C TYR A 16 5.81 -6.12 -8.74
N CYS A 17 5.05 -6.90 -9.50
CA CYS A 17 4.49 -8.18 -9.00
C CYS A 17 5.59 -9.15 -8.58
N MET A 18 6.76 -9.14 -9.22
CA MET A 18 7.89 -9.98 -8.80
C MET A 18 8.39 -9.58 -7.40
N GLY A 19 8.48 -8.29 -7.12
CA GLY A 19 8.81 -7.78 -5.78
C GLY A 19 7.75 -8.16 -4.74
N ALA A 20 6.47 -7.95 -5.07
CA ALA A 20 5.36 -8.34 -4.20
C ALA A 20 5.36 -9.85 -3.89
N LEU A 21 5.66 -10.72 -4.87
CA LEU A 21 5.81 -12.16 -4.63
C LEU A 21 6.90 -12.46 -3.60
N VAL A 22 8.04 -11.76 -3.67
CA VAL A 22 9.13 -11.90 -2.68
C VAL A 22 8.66 -11.46 -1.30
N VAL A 23 8.01 -10.30 -1.17
CA VAL A 23 7.45 -9.81 0.10
C VAL A 23 6.52 -10.85 0.73
N GLY A 24 5.51 -11.31 -0.03
CA GLY A 24 4.54 -12.29 0.45
C GLY A 24 5.18 -13.63 0.84
N GLN A 25 6.15 -14.10 0.06
CA GLN A 25 6.88 -15.32 0.36
C GLN A 25 7.74 -15.18 1.63
N CYS A 26 8.38 -14.03 1.84
CA CYS A 26 9.16 -13.77 3.05
C CYS A 26 8.28 -13.70 4.29
N LEU A 27 7.14 -13.01 4.23
CA LEU A 27 6.15 -12.99 5.33
C LEU A 27 5.70 -14.41 5.72
N ARG A 28 5.37 -15.25 4.74
CA ARG A 28 5.01 -16.66 4.97
C ARG A 28 6.17 -17.48 5.54
N ARG A 29 7.37 -17.32 4.98
CA ARG A 29 8.59 -18.00 5.45
C ARG A 29 8.88 -17.69 6.92
N HIS A 30 8.67 -16.44 7.32
CA HIS A 30 8.83 -15.96 8.69
C HIS A 30 7.56 -16.13 9.55
N ARG A 31 6.58 -16.88 9.05
CA ARG A 31 5.39 -17.35 9.79
C ARG A 31 4.59 -16.20 10.39
N THR A 32 4.33 -15.16 9.60
CA THR A 32 3.35 -14.15 10.03
C THR A 32 2.02 -14.83 10.39
N THR A 33 1.37 -14.30 11.41
CA THR A 33 0.06 -14.72 11.89
C THR A 33 -1.05 -13.80 11.38
N ARG A 34 -0.74 -12.87 10.48
CA ARG A 34 -1.64 -11.88 9.90
C ARG A 34 -1.97 -12.22 8.45
N GLN A 35 -3.07 -11.70 7.95
CA GLN A 35 -3.42 -11.89 6.54
C GLN A 35 -2.42 -11.15 5.64
N THR A 36 -2.22 -11.65 4.43
CA THR A 36 -1.43 -10.96 3.41
C THR A 36 -2.30 -10.50 2.26
N VAL A 37 -2.19 -9.23 1.91
CA VAL A 37 -2.98 -8.58 0.85
C VAL A 37 -2.03 -7.91 -0.14
N VAL A 38 -2.30 -8.11 -1.43
CA VAL A 38 -1.66 -7.32 -2.50
C VAL A 38 -2.72 -6.56 -3.26
N MET A 39 -2.53 -5.25 -3.35
CA MET A 39 -3.27 -4.39 -4.26
C MET A 39 -2.59 -4.43 -5.62
N VAL A 40 -3.35 -4.55 -6.70
CA VAL A 40 -2.84 -4.55 -8.08
C VAL A 40 -3.60 -3.56 -8.93
N SER A 41 -2.89 -2.87 -9.84
CA SER A 41 -3.55 -2.01 -10.82
C SER A 41 -4.29 -2.85 -11.87
N THR A 42 -5.20 -2.21 -12.61
CA THR A 42 -5.87 -2.80 -13.78
C THR A 42 -4.91 -3.19 -14.91
N ASN A 43 -3.69 -2.64 -14.93
CA ASN A 43 -2.67 -2.92 -15.94
C ASN A 43 -1.89 -4.22 -15.69
N VAL A 44 -1.96 -4.79 -14.48
CA VAL A 44 -1.27 -6.05 -14.16
C VAL A 44 -1.93 -7.22 -14.90
N SER A 45 -1.14 -8.06 -15.55
CA SER A 45 -1.64 -9.19 -16.36
C SER A 45 -2.39 -10.22 -15.51
N SER A 46 -3.33 -10.95 -16.13
CA SER A 46 -4.06 -12.04 -15.48
C SER A 46 -3.12 -13.14 -14.97
N GLN A 47 -2.04 -13.41 -15.70
CA GLN A 47 -1.00 -14.36 -15.31
C GLN A 47 -0.28 -13.91 -14.04
N ALA A 48 0.13 -12.64 -13.96
CA ALA A 48 0.77 -12.10 -12.76
C ALA A 48 -0.19 -12.11 -11.55
N ARG A 49 -1.47 -11.76 -11.75
CA ARG A 49 -2.50 -11.86 -10.69
C ARG A 49 -2.71 -13.28 -10.20
N ALA A 50 -2.71 -14.27 -11.10
CA ALA A 50 -2.82 -15.67 -10.73
C ALA A 50 -1.63 -16.14 -9.89
N ALA A 51 -0.40 -15.74 -10.27
CA ALA A 51 0.80 -16.02 -9.48
C ALA A 51 0.72 -15.41 -8.07
N LEU A 52 0.29 -14.16 -7.96
CA LEU A 52 0.06 -13.50 -6.67
C LEU A 52 -1.00 -14.23 -5.83
N GLY A 53 -2.06 -14.75 -6.45
CA GLY A 53 -3.11 -15.53 -5.76
C GLY A 53 -2.63 -16.83 -5.13
N HIS A 54 -1.46 -17.35 -5.52
CA HIS A 54 -0.83 -18.48 -4.83
C HIS A 54 -0.05 -18.05 -3.57
N VAL A 55 0.34 -16.77 -3.46
CA VAL A 55 1.22 -16.22 -2.41
C VAL A 55 0.48 -15.34 -1.40
N PHE A 56 -0.59 -14.67 -1.82
CA PHE A 56 -1.37 -13.77 -0.97
C PHE A 56 -2.71 -14.38 -0.60
N ASP A 57 -3.23 -14.02 0.58
CA ASP A 57 -4.58 -14.41 0.98
C ASP A 57 -5.64 -13.64 0.18
N GLN A 58 -5.34 -12.40 -0.21
CA GLN A 58 -6.18 -11.59 -1.09
C GLN A 58 -5.36 -10.86 -2.16
N VAL A 59 -5.87 -10.88 -3.39
CA VAL A 59 -5.40 -10.06 -4.51
C VAL A 59 -6.53 -9.10 -4.86
N LEU A 60 -6.34 -7.81 -4.56
CA LEU A 60 -7.34 -6.78 -4.75
C LEU A 60 -6.98 -5.93 -5.97
N VAL A 61 -7.84 -5.96 -6.99
CA VAL A 61 -7.67 -5.07 -8.13
C VAL A 61 -8.19 -3.69 -7.72
N VAL A 62 -7.29 -2.71 -7.72
CA VAL A 62 -7.61 -1.31 -7.46
C VAL A 62 -7.57 -0.60 -8.80
N ASP A 63 -8.67 0.05 -9.14
CA ASP A 63 -8.70 0.89 -10.32
C ASP A 63 -8.01 2.22 -9.99
N VAL A 64 -6.80 2.38 -10.51
CA VAL A 64 -6.03 3.63 -10.46
C VAL A 64 -6.79 4.79 -11.13
N LEU A 65 -7.79 4.43 -11.94
CA LEU A 65 -8.44 5.26 -12.93
C LEU A 65 -9.97 5.12 -12.88
N ASP A 66 -10.56 4.86 -11.69
CA ASP A 66 -12.01 4.93 -11.56
C ASP A 66 -12.48 6.28 -12.12
N SER A 67 -13.59 6.29 -12.85
CA SER A 67 -14.07 7.45 -13.62
C SER A 67 -14.22 8.74 -12.80
N GLY A 68 -14.46 8.61 -11.47
CA GLY A 68 -14.41 9.73 -10.52
C GLY A 68 -13.00 10.27 -10.27
N ASP A 69 -11.99 9.40 -10.25
CA ASP A 69 -10.58 9.72 -10.05
C ASP A 69 -9.89 10.15 -11.35
N GLN A 70 -10.25 9.59 -12.52
CA GLN A 70 -9.77 10.09 -13.82
C GLN A 70 -10.22 11.51 -14.10
N ALA A 71 -11.50 11.82 -13.86
CA ALA A 71 -12.00 13.18 -13.96
C ALA A 71 -11.25 14.11 -12.98
N HIS A 72 -10.92 13.64 -11.77
CA HIS A 72 -10.12 14.41 -10.81
C HIS A 72 -8.64 14.56 -11.21
N LEU A 73 -7.95 13.50 -11.67
CA LEU A 73 -6.54 13.49 -12.04
C LEU A 73 -6.26 14.29 -13.32
N SER A 74 -7.15 14.17 -14.31
CA SER A 74 -7.10 14.99 -15.53
C SER A 74 -7.43 16.46 -15.24
N TRP A 75 -8.34 16.75 -14.31
CA TRP A 75 -8.62 18.11 -13.85
C TRP A 75 -7.48 18.69 -13.01
N LEU A 76 -6.74 17.85 -12.28
CA LEU A 76 -5.55 18.24 -11.52
C LEU A 76 -4.30 18.44 -12.40
N GLY A 77 -4.28 17.89 -13.62
CA GLY A 77 -3.11 17.96 -14.51
C GLY A 77 -1.87 17.27 -13.93
N ARG A 78 -2.06 16.19 -13.15
CA ARG A 78 -1.00 15.51 -12.36
C ARG A 78 -0.94 13.99 -12.62
N PRO A 79 -0.74 13.52 -13.87
CA PRO A 79 -0.69 12.09 -14.20
C PRO A 79 0.44 11.33 -13.47
N GLU A 80 1.50 12.00 -13.05
CA GLU A 80 2.65 11.44 -12.32
C GLU A 80 2.28 10.89 -10.94
N LEU A 81 1.20 11.39 -10.32
CA LEU A 81 0.79 10.95 -8.98
C LEU A 81 -0.02 9.65 -8.99
N GLY A 82 -0.30 9.05 -10.16
CA GLY A 82 -1.18 7.87 -10.27
C GLY A 82 -0.77 6.71 -9.36
N VAL A 83 0.53 6.47 -9.17
CA VAL A 83 1.03 5.43 -8.25
C VAL A 83 0.77 5.80 -6.79
N THR A 84 1.03 7.06 -6.40
CA THR A 84 0.74 7.57 -5.05
C THR A 84 -0.75 7.45 -4.73
N PHE A 85 -1.64 7.86 -5.65
CA PHE A 85 -3.08 7.69 -5.47
C PHE A 85 -3.48 6.22 -5.32
N THR A 86 -2.90 5.33 -6.11
CA THR A 86 -3.13 3.88 -5.97
C THR A 86 -2.73 3.36 -4.58
N LYS A 87 -1.60 3.85 -4.04
CA LYS A 87 -1.11 3.47 -2.70
C LYS A 87 -2.07 3.92 -1.61
N LEU A 88 -2.68 5.10 -1.73
CA LEU A 88 -3.65 5.62 -0.75
C LEU A 88 -4.90 4.73 -0.61
N HIS A 89 -5.27 3.96 -1.63
CA HIS A 89 -6.39 3.02 -1.53
C HIS A 89 -6.19 1.96 -0.43
N CYS A 90 -4.98 1.76 0.11
CA CYS A 90 -4.80 0.90 1.28
C CYS A 90 -5.66 1.35 2.48
N TRP A 91 -5.96 2.64 2.62
CA TRP A 91 -6.88 3.15 3.65
C TRP A 91 -8.35 2.77 3.40
N THR A 92 -8.72 2.30 2.21
CA THR A 92 -10.09 1.85 1.92
C THR A 92 -10.38 0.44 2.41
N LEU A 93 -9.36 -0.31 2.85
CA LEU A 93 -9.45 -1.71 3.30
C LEU A 93 -10.06 -1.85 4.71
N THR A 94 -11.24 -1.26 4.89
CA THR A 94 -11.98 -1.14 6.16
C THR A 94 -12.47 -2.47 6.75
N GLN A 95 -12.32 -3.59 6.02
CA GLN A 95 -12.46 -4.92 6.61
C GLN A 95 -11.36 -5.22 7.65
N TYR A 96 -10.24 -4.49 7.62
CA TYR A 96 -9.14 -4.60 8.58
C TYR A 96 -9.15 -3.47 9.59
N SER A 97 -8.85 -3.82 10.84
CA SER A 97 -8.74 -2.89 11.96
C SER A 97 -7.39 -2.16 12.03
N LYS A 98 -6.34 -2.77 11.48
CA LYS A 98 -4.97 -2.23 11.42
C LYS A 98 -4.20 -2.96 10.33
N CYS A 99 -3.39 -2.23 9.61
CA CYS A 99 -2.54 -2.77 8.56
C CYS A 99 -1.11 -2.28 8.70
N VAL A 100 -0.19 -3.07 8.17
CA VAL A 100 1.19 -2.64 7.92
C VAL A 100 1.40 -2.62 6.43
N PHE A 101 1.72 -1.45 5.88
CA PHE A 101 2.07 -1.32 4.48
C PHE A 101 3.56 -1.64 4.29
N LEU A 102 3.87 -2.38 3.22
CA LEU A 102 5.22 -2.69 2.76
C LEU A 102 5.29 -2.43 1.25
N ASP A 103 6.17 -1.54 0.80
CA ASP A 103 6.45 -1.39 -0.64
C ASP A 103 6.99 -2.71 -1.22
N ALA A 104 6.71 -2.95 -2.50
CA ALA A 104 7.05 -4.21 -3.16
C ALA A 104 8.57 -4.43 -3.36
N ASP A 105 9.39 -3.40 -3.12
CA ASP A 105 10.86 -3.46 -3.12
C ASP A 105 11.46 -3.66 -1.71
N THR A 106 10.62 -3.92 -0.70
CA THR A 106 11.07 -4.31 0.65
C THR A 106 11.39 -5.80 0.75
N LEU A 107 12.19 -6.18 1.74
CA LEU A 107 12.51 -7.58 2.05
C LEU A 107 12.40 -7.86 3.54
N VAL A 108 11.45 -8.72 3.92
CA VAL A 108 11.25 -9.13 5.31
C VAL A 108 12.26 -10.22 5.70
N LEU A 109 13.09 -9.96 6.71
CA LEU A 109 14.20 -10.83 7.14
C LEU A 109 13.91 -11.66 8.40
N CYS A 110 12.86 -11.31 9.14
CA CYS A 110 12.40 -12.00 10.34
C CYS A 110 10.89 -11.81 10.51
N ASN A 111 10.28 -12.44 11.51
CA ASN A 111 8.90 -12.13 11.85
C ASN A 111 8.84 -10.68 12.35
N VAL A 112 7.85 -9.93 11.89
CA VAL A 112 7.65 -8.50 12.21
C VAL A 112 6.20 -8.22 12.64
N ASP A 113 5.51 -9.23 13.19
CA ASP A 113 4.12 -9.10 13.65
C ASP A 113 3.99 -8.12 14.83
N GLU A 114 5.08 -7.79 15.53
CA GLU A 114 5.13 -6.77 16.59
C GLU A 114 4.81 -5.36 16.06
N LEU A 115 4.94 -5.11 14.76
CA LEU A 115 4.53 -3.83 14.16
C LEU A 115 3.05 -3.54 14.39
N PHE A 116 2.21 -4.56 14.55
CA PHE A 116 0.78 -4.39 14.84
C PHE A 116 0.50 -3.91 16.28
N GLU A 117 1.51 -3.80 17.14
CA GLU A 117 1.39 -3.17 18.46
C GLU A 117 1.44 -1.64 18.36
N ARG A 118 1.92 -1.08 17.24
CA ARG A 118 2.05 0.36 17.01
C ARG A 118 0.73 1.03 16.62
N GLU A 119 0.64 2.34 16.77
CA GLU A 119 -0.53 3.14 16.38
C GLU A 119 -0.34 3.80 15.00
N GLU A 120 -1.44 4.28 14.42
CA GLU A 120 -1.37 5.15 13.23
C GLU A 120 -0.96 6.57 13.65
N LEU A 121 -0.05 7.27 12.98
CA LEU A 121 0.89 6.80 11.95
C LEU A 121 2.20 6.39 12.64
N SER A 122 2.72 5.19 12.38
CA SER A 122 4.09 4.81 12.76
C SER A 122 4.90 4.40 11.55
N ALA A 123 6.08 5.00 11.36
CA ALA A 123 7.00 4.73 10.26
C ALA A 123 8.46 4.96 10.71
N ALA A 124 9.42 4.49 9.93
CA ALA A 124 10.84 4.73 10.16
C ALA A 124 11.26 6.09 9.61
N PRO A 125 12.28 6.77 10.19
CA PRO A 125 12.79 8.03 9.64
C PRO A 125 13.42 7.81 8.26
N ASP A 126 13.29 8.81 7.38
CA ASP A 126 14.00 8.82 6.11
C ASP A 126 15.51 9.09 6.31
N PRO A 127 16.42 8.34 5.66
CA PRO A 127 17.86 8.55 5.83
C PRO A 127 18.38 9.89 5.30
N GLY A 128 17.73 10.47 4.30
CA GLY A 128 18.15 11.73 3.68
C GLY A 128 17.68 12.94 4.48
N TRP A 129 16.43 12.92 4.93
CA TRP A 129 15.84 13.97 5.77
C TRP A 129 15.15 13.37 7.00
N PRO A 130 15.81 13.27 8.16
CA PRO A 130 15.33 12.47 9.30
C PRO A 130 14.08 13.04 9.99
N ASP A 131 13.67 14.27 9.68
CA ASP A 131 12.40 14.84 10.15
C ASP A 131 11.21 14.37 9.28
N CYS A 132 11.46 13.74 8.13
CA CYS A 132 10.49 13.01 7.34
C CYS A 132 10.57 11.52 7.67
N PHE A 133 9.47 10.80 7.46
CA PHE A 133 9.44 9.35 7.59
C PHE A 133 9.48 8.70 6.21
N ASN A 134 10.17 7.58 6.09
CA ASN A 134 10.14 6.79 4.86
C ASN A 134 8.78 6.08 4.72
N SER A 135 8.09 6.34 3.62
CA SER A 135 6.77 5.77 3.31
C SER A 135 6.81 4.31 2.81
N GLY A 136 7.99 3.68 2.77
CA GLY A 136 8.16 2.29 2.34
C GLY A 136 7.62 1.26 3.33
N VAL A 137 7.61 1.60 4.62
CA VAL A 137 7.04 0.77 5.68
C VAL A 137 6.33 1.64 6.70
N PHE A 138 5.01 1.42 6.86
CA PHE A 138 4.25 2.15 7.86
C PHE A 138 3.06 1.37 8.42
N VAL A 139 2.68 1.70 9.65
CA VAL A 139 1.51 1.17 10.35
C VAL A 139 0.37 2.17 10.27
N PHE A 140 -0.81 1.70 9.87
CA PHE A 140 -1.98 2.54 9.66
C PHE A 140 -3.30 1.82 10.04
N ARG A 141 -4.38 2.59 10.13
CA ARG A 141 -5.75 2.14 10.39
C ARG A 141 -6.63 2.50 9.18
N PRO A 142 -7.06 1.51 8.39
CA PRO A 142 -7.97 1.75 7.28
C PRO A 142 -9.21 2.55 7.71
N SER A 143 -9.50 3.63 6.97
CA SER A 143 -10.55 4.60 7.26
C SER A 143 -10.89 5.38 5.99
N LEU A 144 -12.14 5.31 5.55
CA LEU A 144 -12.63 6.10 4.41
C LEU A 144 -12.54 7.61 4.66
N ILE A 145 -12.64 8.04 5.94
CA ILE A 145 -12.48 9.44 6.33
C ILE A 145 -11.02 9.87 6.13
N THR A 146 -10.06 9.05 6.58
CA THR A 146 -8.63 9.34 6.42
C THR A 146 -8.24 9.33 4.95
N HIS A 147 -8.73 8.33 4.18
CA HIS A 147 -8.56 8.27 2.73
C HIS A 147 -9.04 9.56 2.04
N GLY A 148 -10.27 10.00 2.31
CA GLY A 148 -10.81 11.23 1.71
C GLY A 148 -10.00 12.49 2.07
N ARG A 149 -9.47 12.56 3.31
CA ARG A 149 -8.58 13.67 3.72
C ARG A 149 -7.22 13.63 3.01
N LEU A 150 -6.63 12.45 2.84
CA LEU A 150 -5.37 12.27 2.11
C LEU A 150 -5.52 12.65 0.63
N LEU A 151 -6.62 12.22 0.01
CA LEU A 151 -6.96 12.62 -1.36
C LEU A 151 -7.14 14.13 -1.50
N GLU A 152 -7.89 14.75 -0.58
CA GLU A 152 -8.08 16.21 -0.58
C GLU A 152 -6.76 16.96 -0.36
N HIS A 153 -5.90 16.45 0.52
CA HIS A 153 -4.57 17.04 0.74
C HIS A 153 -3.71 16.96 -0.51
N ALA A 154 -3.62 15.78 -1.13
CA ALA A 154 -2.91 15.58 -2.39
C ALA A 154 -3.48 16.46 -3.52
N ARG A 155 -4.80 16.70 -3.51
CA ARG A 155 -5.47 17.61 -4.46
C ARG A 155 -5.05 19.06 -4.28
N GLN A 156 -4.98 19.53 -3.04
CA GLN A 156 -4.70 20.94 -2.72
C GLN A 156 -3.21 21.28 -2.81
N HIS A 157 -2.34 20.37 -2.35
CA HIS A 157 -0.92 20.65 -2.14
C HIS A 157 0.01 19.80 -3.02
N GLY A 158 -0.51 18.73 -3.65
CA GLY A 158 0.32 17.75 -4.35
C GLY A 158 1.15 16.91 -3.39
N SER A 159 2.30 16.45 -3.86
CA SER A 159 3.39 15.93 -3.04
C SER A 159 4.61 16.81 -3.30
N PHE A 160 5.39 17.09 -2.25
CA PHE A 160 6.56 17.98 -2.38
C PHE A 160 7.70 17.32 -3.17
N ASP A 161 7.80 15.99 -3.15
CA ASP A 161 8.84 15.19 -3.79
C ASP A 161 8.34 14.42 -5.04
N GLY A 162 7.05 14.54 -5.35
CA GLY A 162 6.38 13.80 -6.42
C GLY A 162 6.12 12.32 -6.10
N GLN A 163 6.38 11.87 -4.86
CA GLN A 163 6.13 10.51 -4.39
C GLN A 163 4.99 10.47 -3.35
N SER A 164 4.91 9.38 -2.57
CA SER A 164 3.84 9.16 -1.58
C SER A 164 4.16 9.73 -0.19
N GLU A 165 5.17 10.58 -0.07
CA GLU A 165 5.53 11.25 1.17
C GLU A 165 4.64 12.50 1.33
N PRO A 166 3.81 12.59 2.38
CA PRO A 166 2.98 13.76 2.64
C PRO A 166 3.79 14.94 3.21
#